data_AF-A0A5E4ZAF9-F1
#
_entry.id   AF-A0A5E4ZAF9-F1
#
_cell.length_a   1.000
_cell.length_b   1.000
_cell.length_c   1.000
_cell.angle_alpha   90.00
_cell.angle_beta   90.00
_cell.angle_gamma   90.00
#
_symmetry.space_group_name_H-M   'P 1'
#
loop_
_entity.id
_entity.type
_entity.pdbx_description
1 polymer ?
#
loop_
_entity_poly.entity_id
_entity_poly.type
_entity_poly.pdbx_seq_one_letter_code
_entity_poly.pdbx_strand_id
1 'polypeptide(L)' 'MADLVEVVSYHVNLKDTVDEFLPVKARYTERPFPAWSIIGVESLALPQLKIEIRSVAVFPEGK' A
#
# COMPACT_ATOMS: atom_id res chain seq x y z
N MET A 1 -11.56 1.01 4.48
CA MET A 1 -10.61 0.06 3.88
C MET A 1 -11.30 -1.20 3.32
N ALA A 2 -12.48 -1.59 3.83
CA ALA A 2 -13.13 -2.84 3.45
C ALA A 2 -13.45 -3.01 1.95
N ASP A 3 -13.60 -1.91 1.20
CA ASP A 3 -13.86 -1.95 -0.24
C ASP A 3 -12.59 -2.22 -1.08
N LEU A 4 -11.39 -2.12 -0.49
CA LEU A 4 -10.14 -2.42 -1.18
C LEU A 4 -10.01 -3.92 -1.45
N VAL A 5 -9.66 -4.27 -2.68
CA VAL A 5 -9.44 -5.67 -3.09
C VAL A 5 -7.99 -5.95 -3.47
N GLU A 6 -7.26 -4.94 -3.94
CA GLU A 6 -5.84 -5.05 -4.28
C GLU A 6 -5.10 -3.76 -3.91
N VAL A 7 -3.92 -3.92 -3.32
CA VAL A 7 -3.01 -2.82 -3.00
C VAL A 7 -1.59 -3.18 -3.45
N VAL A 8 -0.94 -2.24 -4.13
CA VAL A 8 0.49 -2.31 -4.44
C VAL A 8 1.14 -1.09 -3.81
N SER A 9 2.18 -1.32 -2.99
CA SER A 9 3.01 -0.24 -2.47
C SER A 9 4.43 -0.30 -3.02
N TYR A 10 4.89 0.84 -3.54
CA TYR A 10 6.20 1.04 -4.15
C TYR A 10 7.07 1.82 -3.17
N HIS A 11 8.18 1.24 -2.74
CA HIS A 11 9.03 1.78 -1.66
C HIS A 11 10.43 2.09 -2.17
N VAL A 12 10.91 3.28 -1.86
CA VAL A 12 12.33 3.63 -2.00
C VAL A 12 13.08 3.12 -0.77
N ASN A 13 14.24 2.48 -0.96
CA ASN A 13 15.02 1.87 0.13
C ASN A 13 14.20 0.89 0.99
N LEU A 14 13.44 0.01 0.33
CA LEU A 14 12.52 -0.92 1.01
C LEU A 14 13.18 -1.71 2.15
N LYS A 15 14.39 -2.21 1.94
CA LYS A 15 15.11 -3.02 2.95
C LYS A 15 15.33 -2.27 4.26
N ASP A 16 15.46 -0.95 4.19
CA ASP A 16 15.77 -0.11 5.36
C ASP A 16 14.49 0.43 6.02
N THR A 17 13.36 0.44 5.29
CA THR A 17 12.13 1.15 5.69
C THR A 17 10.93 0.23 5.95
N VAL A 18 11.00 -1.04 5.53
CA VAL A 18 9.85 -1.97 5.62
C VAL A 18 9.38 -2.18 7.06
N ASP A 19 10.31 -2.28 8.02
CA ASP A 19 9.98 -2.54 9.43
C ASP A 19 9.22 -1.39 10.07
N GLU A 20 9.47 -0.14 9.63
CA GLU A 20 8.72 1.03 10.07
C GLU A 20 7.34 1.12 9.37
N PHE A 21 7.25 0.64 8.12
CA PHE A 21 6.01 0.68 7.35
C PHE A 21 4.98 -0.36 7.80
N LEU A 22 5.40 -1.60 8.10
CA LEU A 22 4.51 -2.69 8.49
C LEU A 22 3.53 -2.36 9.63
N PRO A 23 3.95 -1.74 10.76
CA PRO A 23 3.01 -1.39 11.82
C PRO A 23 2.03 -0.30 11.39
N VAL A 24 2.45 0.64 10.51
CA VAL A 24 1.55 1.66 9.96
C VAL A 24 0.51 1.00 9.06
N LYS A 25 0.92 0.13 8.12
CA LYS A 25 0.01 -0.66 7.28
C LYS A 25 -1.01 -1.42 8.11
N ALA A 26 -0.58 -2.08 9.19
CA ALA A 26 -1.45 -2.87 10.05
C ALA A 26 -2.53 -2.04 10.76
N ARG A 27 -2.25 -0.78 11.11
CA ARG A 27 -3.24 0.12 11.75
C ARG A 27 -4.41 0.50 10.84
N TYR A 28 -4.18 0.54 9.53
CA TYR A 28 -5.17 1.02 8.57
C TYR A 28 -5.81 -0.12 7.75
N THR A 29 -5.20 -1.29 7.72
CA THR A 29 -5.73 -2.44 6.96
C THR A 29 -6.53 -3.33 7.89
N GLU A 30 -7.84 -3.34 7.71
CA GLU A 30 -8.79 -4.16 8.49
C GLU A 30 -9.34 -5.32 7.64
N ARG A 31 -10.01 -6.28 8.28
CA ARG A 31 -10.67 -7.38 7.55
C ARG A 31 -11.92 -6.87 6.80
N PRO A 32 -12.23 -7.40 5.61
CA PRO A 32 -11.43 -8.36 4.84
C PRO A 32 -10.16 -7.71 4.29
N PHE A 33 -9.02 -8.40 4.41
CA PHE A 33 -7.74 -7.86 3.95
C PHE A 33 -7.66 -7.90 2.41
N PRO A 34 -7.23 -6.82 1.74
CA PRO A 34 -6.96 -6.87 0.31
C PRO A 34 -5.74 -7.75 0.01
N ALA A 35 -5.63 -8.21 -1.24
CA ALA A 35 -4.34 -8.70 -1.72
C ALA A 35 -3.31 -7.57 -1.66
N TRP A 36 -2.08 -7.86 -1.22
CA TRP A 36 -1.05 -6.84 -1.05
C TRP A 36 0.30 -7.28 -1.63
N SER A 37 0.88 -6.44 -2.49
CA SER A 37 2.27 -6.55 -2.94
C SER A 37 3.10 -5.36 -2.49
N ILE A 38 4.30 -5.63 -1.95
CA ILE A 38 5.28 -4.62 -1.53
C ILE A 38 6.49 -4.74 -2.46
N ILE A 39 6.78 -3.68 -3.20
CA ILE A 39 7.81 -3.69 -4.26
C ILE A 39 8.82 -2.59 -3.97
N GLY A 40 10.12 -2.94 -4.00
CA GLY A 40 11.20 -1.95 -3.96
C GLY A 40 11.39 -1.30 -5.34
N VAL A 41 11.48 0.02 -5.37
CA VAL A 41 11.74 0.81 -6.58
C VAL A 41 12.93 1.76 -6.36
N GLU A 42 13.58 2.17 -7.44
CA GLU A 42 14.72 3.11 -7.36
C GLU A 42 14.28 4.52 -6.94
N SER A 43 13.19 5.01 -7.52
CA SER A 43 12.68 6.36 -7.24
C SER A 43 11.16 6.44 -7.49
N LEU A 44 10.56 7.55 -7.04
CA LEU A 44 9.17 7.92 -7.26
C LEU A 44 9.11 9.25 -8.02
N ALA A 45 7.90 9.74 -8.32
CA ALA A 45 7.68 10.97 -9.08
C ALA A 45 8.39 12.21 -8.50
N LEU A 46 8.62 12.25 -7.19
CA LEU A 46 9.36 13.32 -6.50
C LEU A 46 10.39 12.74 -5.54
N PRO A 47 11.58 13.37 -5.40
CA PRO A 47 12.70 12.82 -4.64
C PRO A 47 12.44 12.71 -3.12
N GLN A 48 11.53 13.51 -2.57
CA GLN A 48 11.15 13.46 -1.16
C GLN A 48 10.19 12.31 -0.81
N LEU A 49 9.51 11.72 -1.80
CA LEU A 49 8.55 10.64 -1.56
C LEU A 49 9.29 9.36 -1.18
N LYS A 50 8.71 8.62 -0.23
CA LYS A 50 9.27 7.35 0.27
C LYS A 50 8.44 6.15 -0.17
N ILE A 51 7.13 6.35 -0.28
CA ILE A 51 6.17 5.30 -0.60
C ILE A 51 5.11 5.91 -1.52
N GLU A 52 4.77 5.19 -2.59
CA GLU A 52 3.57 5.40 -3.38
C GLU A 52 2.65 4.18 -3.25
N ILE A 53 1.33 4.39 -3.20
CA ILE A 53 0.36 3.31 -3.03
C ILE A 53 -0.68 3.39 -4.15
N ARG A 54 -0.75 2.33 -4.96
CA ARG A 54 -1.83 2.09 -5.91
C ARG A 54 -2.85 1.16 -5.27
N SER A 55 -4.14 1.48 -5.40
CA SER A 55 -5.21 0.65 -4.85
C SER A 55 -6.32 0.43 -5.86
N VAL A 56 -6.92 -0.74 -5.81
CA VAL A 56 -8.16 -1.09 -6.51
C VAL A 56 -9.22 -1.37 -5.47
N ALA A 57 -10.39 -0.76 -5.64
CA ALA A 57 -11.55 -0.94 -4.79
C ALA A 57 -12.72 -1.46 -5.61
N VAL A 58 -13.59 -2.24 -4.98
CA VAL A 58 -14.88 -2.60 -5.56
C VAL A 58 -15.90 -1.55 -5.15
N PHE A 59 -16.58 -0.98 -6.13
CA PHE A 59 -17.79 -0.22 -5.88
C PHE A 59 -18.98 -1.21 -5.94
N PRO A 60 -19.70 -1.44 -4.83
CA PRO A 60 -20.81 -2.37 -4.84
C PRO A 60 -21.94 -1.87 -5.75
N GLU A 61 -22.52 -2.77 -6.54
CA GLU A 61 -23.74 -2.46 -7.29
C GLU A 61 -24.90 -2.18 -6.34
N GLY A 62 -25.66 -1.11 -6.59
CA GLY A 62 -26.89 -0.79 -5.85
C GLY A 62 -26.71 0.03 -4.56
N LYS A 63 -25.62 0.80 -4.44
CA LYS A 63 -25.45 1.80 -3.38
C LYS A 63 -25.87 3.19 -3.83
#